data_AF-A0AA36BW72-F1
#
_entry.id   AF-A0AA36BW72-F1
#
_cell.length_a   1.000
_cell.length_b   1.000
_cell.length_c   1.000
_cell.angle_alpha   90.00
_cell.angle_beta   90.00
_cell.angle_gamma   90.00
#
_symmetry.space_group_name_H-M   'P 1'
#
loop_
_entity.id
_entity.type
_entity.pdbx_description
1 polymer ?
#
loop_
_entity_poly.entity_id
_entity_poly.type
_entity_poly.pdbx_seq_one_letter_code
_entity_poly.pdbx_strand_id
1 'polypeptide(L)'
;MFYTDGRRVVEVLYDHMDDLNHPLCFVYGQRCSCNCDNRFYDCLKNSTDAAADTIGYIFFNMLGRECFTSQYPDRCVRKILFLCVEHDFNKEKAKVMRFIKGRKY
;
A
#
# COMPACT_ATOMS: atom_id res chain seq x y z
N MET A 1 26.09 4.04 -10.97
CA MET A 1 25.14 3.33 -11.85
C MET A 1 24.49 2.27 -10.99
N PHE A 2 23.17 2.34 -10.89
CA PHE A 2 22.39 1.84 -9.75
C PHE A 2 21.52 0.67 -10.19
N TYR A 3 21.40 -0.37 -9.36
CA TYR A 3 20.72 -1.60 -9.75
C TYR A 3 19.91 -2.22 -8.60
N THR A 4 18.65 -2.54 -8.88
CA THR A 4 17.89 -3.61 -8.21
C THR A 4 17.73 -4.72 -9.24
N ASP A 5 18.36 -5.88 -9.00
CA ASP A 5 18.29 -7.03 -9.92
C ASP A 5 18.64 -6.68 -11.39
N GLY A 6 19.68 -5.86 -11.59
CA GLY A 6 20.14 -5.47 -12.93
C GLY A 6 19.36 -4.37 -13.64
N ARG A 7 18.35 -3.74 -13.00
CA ARG A 7 17.64 -2.53 -13.51
C ARG A 7 17.84 -1.31 -12.62
N ARG A 8 17.86 -0.10 -13.19
CA ARG A 8 17.97 1.15 -12.41
C ARG A 8 16.71 1.41 -11.58
N VAL A 9 16.81 1.98 -10.37
CA VAL A 9 15.62 2.29 -9.54
C VAL A 9 14.67 3.27 -10.23
N VAL A 10 15.21 4.20 -11.03
CA VAL A 10 14.41 5.07 -11.90
C VAL A 10 13.71 4.32 -13.04
N GLU A 11 14.27 3.22 -13.53
CA GLU A 11 13.58 2.32 -14.47
C GLU A 11 12.55 1.45 -13.75
N VAL A 12 12.78 1.04 -12.50
CA VAL A 12 11.76 0.39 -11.66
C VAL A 12 10.60 1.34 -11.35
N LEU A 13 10.86 2.62 -11.16
CA LEU A 13 9.82 3.64 -11.07
C LEU A 13 9.04 3.82 -12.37
N TYR A 14 9.71 3.78 -13.52
CA TYR A 14 9.06 3.88 -14.84
C TYR A 14 8.28 2.59 -15.20
N ASP A 15 8.82 1.40 -14.91
CA ASP A 15 8.14 0.11 -15.07
C ASP A 15 7.00 -0.08 -14.03
N HIS A 16 7.14 0.46 -12.80
CA HIS A 16 6.01 0.55 -11.86
C HIS A 16 5.05 1.71 -12.17
N MET A 17 5.49 2.70 -12.95
CA MET A 17 4.58 3.64 -13.61
C MET A 17 3.86 2.95 -14.78
N ASP A 18 4.42 1.92 -15.39
CA ASP A 18 3.68 1.00 -16.27
C ASP A 18 2.80 0.01 -15.49
N ASP A 19 3.03 -0.23 -14.19
CA ASP A 19 2.00 -0.74 -13.27
C ASP A 19 0.89 0.30 -12.96
N LEU A 20 0.94 1.56 -13.42
CA LEU A 20 -0.31 2.35 -13.57
C LEU A 20 -1.21 1.78 -14.68
N ASN A 21 -0.67 0.97 -15.60
CA ASN A 21 -1.45 0.10 -16.48
C ASN A 21 -1.74 -1.27 -15.83
N HIS A 22 -1.42 -1.48 -14.54
CA HIS A 22 -1.96 -2.62 -13.80
C HIS A 22 -3.48 -2.46 -13.76
N PRO A 23 -4.26 -3.43 -14.30
CA PRO A 23 -5.69 -3.28 -14.50
C PRO A 23 -6.42 -2.91 -13.20
N LEU A 24 -5.88 -3.28 -12.03
CA LEU A 24 -6.45 -2.86 -10.74
C LEU A 24 -6.20 -1.38 -10.38
N CYS A 25 -5.01 -0.82 -10.61
CA CYS A 25 -4.76 0.60 -10.25
C CYS A 25 -5.50 1.56 -11.21
N PHE A 26 -5.66 1.15 -12.47
CA PHE A 26 -6.50 1.86 -13.45
C PHE A 26 -7.99 1.81 -13.09
N VAL A 27 -8.51 0.62 -12.73
CA VAL A 27 -9.93 0.43 -12.34
C VAL A 27 -10.30 1.20 -11.06
N TYR A 28 -9.39 1.36 -10.11
CA TYR A 28 -9.66 2.02 -8.83
C TYR A 28 -9.15 3.47 -8.71
N GLY A 29 -8.69 4.06 -9.83
CA GLY A 29 -8.27 5.47 -9.91
C GLY A 29 -7.06 5.79 -9.04
N GLN A 30 -5.84 5.68 -9.57
CA GLN A 30 -4.55 5.98 -8.91
C GLN A 30 -4.27 5.28 -7.56
N ARG A 31 -5.23 4.54 -6.99
CA ARG A 31 -5.08 3.81 -5.72
C ARG A 31 -4.78 2.34 -6.02
N CYS A 32 -3.58 1.91 -5.64
CA CYS A 32 -3.14 0.53 -5.80
C CYS A 32 -3.48 -0.33 -4.58
N SER A 33 -3.37 -1.66 -4.73
CA SER A 33 -3.53 -2.57 -3.60
C SER A 33 -2.40 -2.35 -2.60
N CYS A 34 -2.68 -2.47 -1.30
CA CYS A 34 -1.64 -2.35 -0.28
C CYS A 34 -0.55 -3.41 -0.45
N ASN A 35 -0.84 -4.54 -1.09
CA ASN A 35 0.16 -5.56 -1.40
C ASN A 35 1.18 -5.06 -2.43
N CYS A 36 0.73 -4.36 -3.47
CA CYS A 36 1.62 -3.75 -4.46
C CYS A 36 2.50 -2.67 -3.83
N ASP A 37 1.88 -1.77 -3.05
CA ASP A 37 2.60 -0.73 -2.32
C ASP A 37 3.65 -1.31 -1.36
N ASN A 38 3.34 -2.42 -0.66
CA ASN A 38 4.31 -3.10 0.22
C ASN A 38 5.46 -3.73 -0.56
N ARG A 39 5.20 -4.36 -1.71
CA ARG A 39 6.28 -4.91 -2.56
C ARG A 39 7.21 -3.81 -3.07
N PHE A 40 6.65 -2.66 -3.45
CA PHE A 40 7.43 -1.51 -3.86
C PHE A 40 8.27 -0.95 -2.70
N TYR A 41 7.69 -0.88 -1.50
CA TYR A 41 8.42 -0.52 -0.28
C TYR A 41 9.64 -1.42 -0.06
N ASP A 42 9.43 -2.74 -0.09
CA ASP A 42 10.49 -3.72 0.17
C ASP A 42 11.57 -3.66 -0.92
N CYS A 43 11.18 -3.40 -2.17
CA CYS A 43 12.11 -3.19 -3.28
C CYS A 43 13.02 -1.98 -3.04
N LEU A 44 12.44 -0.84 -2.63
CA LEU A 44 13.20 0.36 -2.31
C LEU A 44 14.13 0.16 -1.11
N LYS A 45 13.66 -0.50 -0.03
CA LYS A 45 14.48 -0.77 1.16
C LYS A 45 15.65 -1.72 0.91
N ASN A 46 15.49 -2.66 -0.02
CA ASN A 46 16.55 -3.60 -0.40
C ASN A 46 17.45 -3.06 -1.52
N SER A 47 17.16 -1.87 -2.04
CA SER A 47 17.96 -1.25 -3.08
C SER A 47 19.26 -0.68 -2.51
N THR A 48 20.35 -0.83 -3.26
CA THR A 48 21.62 -0.14 -2.97
C THR A 48 21.69 1.24 -3.60
N ASP A 49 20.60 1.76 -4.16
CA ASP A 49 20.52 3.05 -4.82
C ASP A 49 20.32 4.19 -3.81
N ALA A 50 21.16 5.22 -3.89
CA ALA A 50 21.03 6.43 -3.08
C ALA A 50 19.71 7.18 -3.31
N ALA A 51 19.09 7.03 -4.49
CA ALA A 51 17.80 7.64 -4.78
C ALA A 51 16.61 6.90 -4.14
N ALA A 52 16.77 5.63 -3.76
CA ALA A 52 15.68 4.79 -3.25
C ALA A 52 15.00 5.41 -2.02
N ASP A 53 15.81 5.98 -1.10
CA ASP A 53 15.27 6.61 0.10
C ASP A 53 14.50 7.89 -0.17
N THR A 54 14.95 8.68 -1.14
CA THR A 54 14.27 9.92 -1.54
C THR A 54 12.92 9.58 -2.18
N ILE A 55 12.90 8.58 -3.07
CA ILE A 55 11.69 8.10 -3.74
C ILE A 55 10.71 7.54 -2.72
N GLY A 56 11.18 6.69 -1.81
CA GLY A 56 10.37 6.11 -0.75
C GLY A 56 9.74 7.18 0.13
N TYR A 57 10.52 8.16 0.57
CA TYR A 57 10.01 9.27 1.36
C TYR A 57 8.92 10.07 0.63
N ILE A 58 9.14 10.43 -0.64
CA ILE A 58 8.13 11.16 -1.42
C ILE A 58 6.86 10.32 -1.54
N PHE A 59 6.99 9.06 -1.96
CA PHE A 59 5.85 8.21 -2.27
C PHE A 59 5.02 7.81 -1.05
N PHE A 60 5.66 7.37 0.03
CA PHE A 60 4.98 6.83 1.21
C PHE A 60 4.71 7.87 2.30
N ASN A 61 5.55 8.90 2.42
CA ASN A 61 5.43 9.88 3.51
C ASN A 61 4.83 11.20 3.03
N MET A 62 5.32 11.77 1.93
CA MET A 62 4.89 13.09 1.45
C MET A 62 3.55 13.05 0.72
N LEU A 63 3.36 12.11 -0.21
CA LEU A 63 2.11 11.98 -0.97
C LEU A 63 0.96 11.41 -0.13
N GLY A 64 1.26 10.77 1.01
CA GLY A 64 0.25 10.31 1.97
C GLY A 64 -0.83 9.40 1.38
N ARG A 65 -0.49 8.67 0.32
CA ARG A 65 -1.44 7.90 -0.50
C ARG A 65 -2.12 6.77 0.27
N GLU A 66 -3.38 6.54 -0.05
CA GLU A 66 -4.17 5.43 0.46
C GLU A 66 -4.12 4.26 -0.51
N CYS A 67 -4.09 3.06 0.02
CA CYS A 67 -4.10 1.81 -0.74
C CYS A 67 -5.33 0.98 -0.35
N PHE A 68 -5.77 0.09 -1.24
CA PHE A 68 -6.92 -0.77 -0.93
C PHE A 68 -6.49 -2.16 -0.49
N THR A 69 -7.27 -2.76 0.40
CA THR A 69 -7.09 -4.14 0.85
C THR A 69 -8.43 -4.80 1.11
N SER A 70 -8.50 -6.11 0.91
CA SER A 70 -9.70 -6.90 1.16
C SER A 70 -9.64 -7.44 2.58
N GLN A 71 -10.51 -6.94 3.46
CA GLN A 71 -10.56 -7.29 4.88
C GLN A 71 -11.96 -7.65 5.33
N TYR A 72 -12.07 -8.45 6.39
CA TYR A 72 -13.35 -8.72 7.02
C TYR A 72 -13.93 -7.42 7.61
N PRO A 73 -15.25 -7.20 7.55
CA PRO A 73 -15.85 -6.03 8.17
C PRO A 73 -15.73 -6.12 9.69
N ASP A 74 -15.53 -4.97 10.35
CA ASP A 74 -15.44 -4.95 11.81
C ASP A 74 -16.81 -5.24 12.45
N ARG A 75 -16.79 -5.86 13.62
CA ARG A 75 -17.93 -5.98 14.53
C ARG A 75 -17.53 -5.47 15.91
N CYS A 76 -18.46 -4.80 16.58
CA CYS A 76 -18.27 -4.40 17.96
C CYS A 76 -18.37 -5.63 18.87
N VAL A 77 -17.31 -5.92 19.63
CA VAL A 77 -17.30 -7.03 20.61
C VAL A 77 -17.49 -6.54 22.04
N ARG A 78 -17.16 -5.28 22.33
CA ARG A 78 -17.37 -4.67 23.65
C ARG A 78 -17.89 -3.25 23.56
N LYS A 79 -18.92 -2.97 24.36
CA LYS A 79 -19.52 -1.62 24.50
C LYS A 79 -19.41 -1.11 25.93
N ILE A 80 -19.22 0.19 26.07
CA ILE A 80 -19.41 0.94 27.32
C ILE A 80 -20.52 1.96 27.06
N LEU A 81 -21.64 1.83 27.77
CA LEU A 81 -22.88 2.53 27.45
C LEU A 81 -23.25 2.31 25.97
N PHE A 82 -23.21 3.36 25.16
CA PHE A 82 -23.54 3.38 23.74
C PHE A 82 -22.30 3.37 22.83
N LEU A 83 -21.09 3.54 23.40
CA LEU A 83 -19.85 3.58 22.64
C LEU A 83 -19.26 2.17 22.48
N CYS A 84 -18.89 1.82 21.25
CA CYS A 84 -18.06 0.63 21.04
C CYS A 84 -16.62 0.95 21.40
N VAL A 85 -16.03 0.14 22.28
CA VAL A 85 -14.64 0.32 22.74
C VAL A 85 -13.70 -0.72 22.18
N GLU A 86 -14.22 -1.85 21.71
CA GLU A 86 -13.42 -2.95 21.18
C GLU A 86 -14.08 -3.55 19.95
N HIS A 87 -13.28 -3.69 18.89
CA HIS A 87 -13.69 -4.16 17.58
C HIS A 87 -12.91 -5.43 17.25
N ASP A 88 -13.58 -6.38 16.58
CA ASP A 88 -12.97 -7.59 16.02
C ASP A 88 -13.41 -7.75 14.57
N PHE A 89 -12.70 -8.58 13.81
CA PHE A 89 -13.05 -8.90 12.43
C PHE A 89 -14.19 -9.92 12.37
N ASN A 90 -15.26 -9.57 11.66
CA ASN A 90 -16.37 -10.49 11.41
C ASN A 90 -16.02 -11.46 10.28
N LYS A 91 -15.44 -12.60 10.66
CA LYS A 91 -15.01 -13.67 9.73
C LYS A 91 -16.16 -14.44 9.07
N GLU A 92 -17.38 -14.32 9.57
CA GLU A 92 -18.58 -14.95 9.01
C GLU A 92 -19.09 -14.22 7.76
N LYS A 93 -18.72 -12.93 7.62
CA LYS A 93 -19.09 -12.12 6.47
C LYS A 93 -18.01 -12.17 5.39
N ALA A 94 -18.42 -11.95 4.15
CA ALA A 94 -17.48 -11.78 3.05
C ALA A 94 -16.55 -10.59 3.30
N LYS A 95 -15.31 -10.69 2.82
CA LYS A 95 -14.36 -9.59 2.89
C LYS A 95 -14.86 -8.43 2.03
N VAL A 96 -14.72 -7.23 2.58
CA VAL A 96 -15.04 -5.98 1.90
C VAL A 96 -13.75 -5.26 1.53
N MET A 97 -13.80 -4.50 0.44
CA MET A 97 -12.70 -3.63 0.07
C MET A 97 -12.65 -2.43 1.03
N ARG A 98 -11.48 -2.17 1.59
CA ARG A 98 -11.21 -1.01 2.45
C ARG A 98 -10.01 -0.25 1.93
N PHE A 99 -10.11 1.08 1.96
CA PHE A 99 -8.99 1.97 1.74
C PHE A 99 -8.35 2.27 3.09
N ILE A 100 -7.05 2.05 3.19
CA ILE A 100 -6.27 2.31 4.40
C ILE A 100 -5.08 3.20 4.02
N LYS A 101 -4.54 3.91 5.02
CA LYS A 101 -3.29 4.64 4.84
C LYS A 101 -2.16 3.64 4.55
N GLY A 102 -1.34 3.96 3.55
CA GLY A 102 -0.15 3.19 3.23
C GLY A 102 0.88 3.17 4.37
N ARG A 103 1.86 2.27 4.25
CA ARG A 103 3.04 2.27 5.14
C ARG A 103 3.80 3.59 5.03
N LYS A 104 4.55 3.91 6.08
CA LYS A 104 5.55 4.98 6.07
C LYS A 104 6.95 4.41 5.79
N TYR A 105 7.67 5.07 4.89
CA TYR A 105 9.05 4.76 4.47
C TYR A 105 10.09 5.25 5.45
#